data_AF-A0A660P960-F1
#
_entry.id   AF-A0A660P960-F1
#
_cell.length_a   1.000
_cell.length_b   1.000
_cell.length_c   1.000
_cell.angle_alpha   90.00
_cell.angle_beta   90.00
_cell.angle_gamma   90.00
#
_symmetry.space_group_name_H-M   'P 1'
#
loop_
_entity.id
_entity.type
_entity.pdbx_description
1 polymer ?
#
loop_
_entity_poly.entity_id
_entity_poly.type
_entity_poly.pdbx_seq_one_letter_code
_entity_poly.pdbx_strand_id
1 'polypeptide(L)'
;MSEKKKLKVALLWHMHQPYYFNPETQKFQMPWVRLHGLKDYLDMLLAATRQKNSRVTFNLVPSLIDQIELYCQGYTDRFQDLSLIPAGDLNLEQKREILNNFFSAHYPHMIKPYPRYRQLYDKWENSR
;
A
#
# COMPACT_ATOMS: atom_id res chain seq x y z
N MET A 1 -32.89 -12.90 -37.82
CA MET A 1 -31.94 -13.27 -36.74
C MET A 1 -32.19 -12.33 -35.58
N SER A 2 -32.47 -12.84 -34.37
CA SER A 2 -32.70 -12.00 -33.18
C SER A 2 -31.43 -11.21 -32.84
N GLU A 3 -31.55 -9.90 -32.67
CA GLU A 3 -30.44 -9.03 -32.23
C GLU A 3 -29.93 -9.51 -30.86
N LYS A 4 -28.65 -9.91 -30.80
CA LYS A 4 -28.01 -10.26 -29.52
C LYS A 4 -27.87 -9.00 -28.67
N LYS A 5 -28.76 -8.86 -27.68
CA LYS A 5 -28.73 -7.78 -26.70
C LYS A 5 -27.44 -7.87 -25.87
N LYS A 6 -26.65 -6.80 -25.83
CA LYS A 6 -25.40 -6.75 -25.07
C LYS A 6 -25.69 -6.78 -23.56
N LEU A 7 -24.96 -7.62 -22.82
CA LEU A 7 -24.98 -7.62 -21.35
C LEU A 7 -24.48 -6.26 -20.83
N LYS A 8 -25.23 -5.67 -19.89
CA LYS A 8 -24.80 -4.46 -19.19
C LYS A 8 -24.04 -4.88 -17.94
N VAL A 9 -22.80 -4.40 -17.81
CA VAL A 9 -21.92 -4.68 -16.68
C VAL A 9 -21.62 -3.36 -15.97
N ALA A 10 -21.69 -3.36 -14.64
CA ALA A 10 -21.22 -2.27 -13.80
C ALA A 10 -20.02 -2.78 -12.99
N LEU A 11 -18.89 -2.09 -13.10
CA LEU A 11 -17.69 -2.37 -12.32
C LEU A 11 -17.58 -1.32 -11.21
N LEU A 12 -17.58 -1.77 -9.96
CA LEU A 12 -17.46 -0.92 -8.78
C LEU A 12 -16.26 -1.36 -7.94
N TRP A 13 -15.35 -0.43 -7.71
CA TRP A 13 -14.21 -0.62 -6.80
C TRP A 13 -14.45 0.15 -5.52
N HIS A 14 -14.57 -0.58 -4.41
CA HIS A 14 -14.68 0.00 -3.08
C HIS A 14 -13.30 0.08 -2.43
N MET A 15 -12.77 1.30 -2.29
CA MET A 15 -11.47 1.56 -1.68
C MET A 15 -11.67 2.01 -0.23
N HIS A 16 -11.17 1.19 0.69
CA HIS A 16 -11.35 1.36 2.12
C HIS A 16 -10.06 1.00 2.87
N GLN A 17 -9.72 1.85 3.84
CA GLN A 17 -8.76 1.55 4.89
C GLN A 17 -9.40 1.86 6.25
N PRO A 18 -9.17 1.04 7.29
CA PRO A 18 -9.46 1.41 8.68
C PRO A 18 -8.82 2.75 9.06
N TYR A 19 -9.32 3.37 10.12
CA TYR A 19 -8.73 4.58 10.66
C TYR A 19 -7.51 4.25 11.52
N TYR A 20 -6.32 4.60 11.05
CA TYR A 20 -5.03 4.28 11.66
C TYR A 20 -4.35 5.49 12.32
N PHE A 21 -4.80 6.71 12.06
CA PHE A 21 -4.19 7.90 12.65
C PHE A 21 -4.51 7.97 14.14
N ASN A 22 -3.48 8.02 14.99
CA ASN A 22 -3.64 8.26 16.41
C ASN A 22 -3.40 9.76 16.70
N PRO A 23 -4.42 10.50 17.16
CA PRO A 23 -4.31 11.93 17.41
C PRO A 23 -3.43 12.29 18.61
N GLU A 24 -3.27 11.38 19.59
CA GLU A 24 -2.42 11.61 20.76
C GLU A 24 -0.93 11.55 20.40
N THR A 25 -0.56 10.59 19.54
CA THR A 25 0.83 10.42 19.10
C THR A 25 1.15 11.17 17.81
N GLN A 26 0.13 11.70 17.12
CA GLN A 26 0.24 12.32 15.80
C GLN A 26 0.93 11.41 14.76
N LYS A 27 0.68 10.10 14.87
CA LYS A 27 1.30 9.08 14.01
C LYS A 27 0.27 8.08 13.54
N PHE A 28 0.48 7.56 12.35
CA PHE A 28 -0.25 6.41 11.86
C PHE A 28 0.28 5.13 12.49
N GLN A 29 -0.64 4.34 13.07
CA GLN A 29 -0.29 3.07 13.71
C GLN A 29 0.11 1.99 12.69
N MET A 30 -0.42 2.06 11.47
CA MET A 30 -0.09 1.16 10.38
C MET A 30 0.15 1.93 9.07
N PRO A 31 1.03 1.43 8.18
CA PRO A 31 1.43 2.14 6.96
C PRO A 31 0.43 1.98 5.81
N TRP A 32 -0.73 1.35 6.04
CA TRP A 32 -1.57 0.79 4.98
C TRP A 32 -2.24 1.84 4.11
N VAL A 33 -2.64 2.99 4.66
CA VAL A 33 -3.17 4.10 3.86
C VAL A 33 -2.13 4.56 2.83
N ARG A 34 -0.87 4.78 3.26
CA ARG A 34 0.21 5.21 2.37
C ARG A 34 0.59 4.10 1.38
N LEU A 35 0.78 2.87 1.84
CA LEU A 35 1.25 1.78 0.97
C LEU A 35 0.20 1.38 -0.08
N HIS A 36 -1.07 1.24 0.30
CA HIS A 36 -2.12 0.95 -0.68
C HIS A 36 -2.46 2.18 -1.53
N GLY A 37 -2.37 3.39 -0.97
CA GLY A 37 -2.56 4.64 -1.72
C GLY A 37 -1.55 4.79 -2.86
N LEU A 38 -0.26 4.57 -2.59
CA LEU A 38 0.82 4.74 -3.56
C LEU A 38 0.93 3.60 -4.59
N LYS A 39 0.47 2.40 -4.24
CA LYS A 39 0.52 1.23 -5.12
C LYS A 39 -0.86 0.93 -5.69
N ASP A 40 -1.71 0.26 -4.94
CA ASP A 40 -2.92 -0.36 -5.50
C ASP A 40 -3.97 0.67 -5.95
N TYR A 41 -4.29 1.66 -5.10
CA TYR A 41 -5.36 2.60 -5.40
C TYR A 41 -5.03 3.52 -6.56
N LEU A 42 -3.81 4.08 -6.57
CA LEU A 42 -3.33 4.90 -7.65
C LEU A 42 -3.20 4.10 -8.95
N ASP A 43 -2.61 2.91 -8.91
CA ASP A 43 -2.42 2.09 -10.12
C ASP A 43 -3.75 1.70 -10.77
N MET A 44 -4.77 1.38 -9.98
CA MET A 44 -6.11 1.07 -10.50
C MET A 44 -6.76 2.26 -11.22
N LEU A 45 -6.64 3.47 -10.64
CA LEU A 45 -7.12 4.71 -11.26
C LEU A 45 -6.37 4.99 -12.57
N LEU A 46 -5.03 4.89 -12.56
CA LEU A 46 -4.20 5.08 -13.75
C LEU A 46 -4.46 4.03 -14.84
N ALA A 47 -4.74 2.78 -14.47
CA ALA A 47 -5.12 1.75 -15.41
C ALA A 47 -6.47 2.06 -16.08
N ALA A 48 -7.45 2.54 -15.31
CA ALA A 48 -8.76 2.93 -15.82
C ALA A 48 -8.67 4.09 -16.83
N THR A 49 -7.82 5.10 -16.58
CA THR A 49 -7.66 6.24 -17.50
C THR A 49 -6.99 5.87 -18.83
N ARG A 50 -6.16 4.82 -18.85
CA ARG A 50 -5.54 4.31 -20.08
C ARG A 50 -6.51 3.53 -20.96
N GLN A 51 -7.58 2.98 -20.40
CA GLN A 51 -8.53 2.15 -21.14
C GLN A 51 -9.71 2.98 -21.68
N LYS A 52 -9.63 3.29 -22.98
CA LYS A 52 -10.71 3.98 -23.71
C LYS A 52 -12.01 3.18 -23.61
N ASN A 53 -13.12 3.88 -23.35
CA ASN A 53 -14.48 3.33 -23.23
C ASN A 53 -14.75 2.40 -22.02
N SER A 54 -13.84 2.31 -21.06
CA SER A 54 -14.15 1.64 -19.79
C SER A 54 -15.06 2.53 -18.93
N ARG A 55 -16.10 1.93 -18.33
CA ARG A 55 -16.97 2.59 -17.35
C ARG A 55 -16.81 1.87 -16.02
N VAL A 56 -16.14 2.53 -15.09
CA VAL A 56 -15.80 1.98 -13.78
C VAL A 56 -16.10 3.06 -12.74
N THR A 57 -16.71 2.66 -11.63
CA THR A 57 -16.97 3.54 -10.49
C THR A 57 -15.99 3.22 -9.37
N PHE A 58 -15.29 4.24 -8.89
CA PHE A 58 -14.48 4.14 -7.69
C PHE A 58 -15.24 4.79 -6.53
N ASN A 59 -15.50 4.02 -5.48
CA ASN A 59 -16.03 4.51 -4.22
C ASN A 59 -14.89 4.62 -3.21
N LEU A 60 -14.54 5.84 -2.83
CA LEU A 60 -13.55 6.11 -1.78
C LEU A 60 -14.30 6.41 -0.48
N VAL A 61 -14.00 5.68 0.59
CA VAL A 61 -14.61 5.91 1.90
C VAL A 61 -14.03 7.20 2.52
N PRO A 62 -14.84 8.05 3.20
CA PRO A 62 -14.34 9.30 3.80
C PRO A 62 -13.11 9.11 4.70
N SER A 63 -13.11 8.07 5.55
CA SER A 63 -11.96 7.76 6.42
C SER A 63 -10.65 7.54 5.67
N LEU A 64 -10.70 7.04 4.42
CA LEU A 64 -9.51 6.90 3.59
C LEU A 64 -9.02 8.27 3.12
N ILE A 65 -9.94 9.14 2.69
CA ILE A 65 -9.62 10.49 2.18
C ILE A 65 -9.00 11.34 3.29
N ASP A 66 -9.62 11.38 4.47
CA ASP A 66 -9.12 12.15 5.62
C ASP A 66 -7.69 11.76 5.98
N GLN A 67 -7.40 10.45 5.96
CA GLN A 67 -6.06 9.94 6.27
C GLN A 67 -5.04 10.23 5.16
N ILE A 68 -5.44 10.23 3.89
CA ILE A 68 -4.57 10.66 2.79
C ILE A 68 -4.20 12.13 2.97
N GLU A 69 -5.17 13.00 3.31
CA GLU A 69 -4.91 14.41 3.56
C GLU A 69 -3.94 14.63 4.72
N LEU A 70 -4.05 13.85 5.80
CA LEU A 70 -3.08 13.87 6.91
C LEU A 70 -1.66 13.50 6.45
N TYR A 71 -1.48 12.48 5.59
CA TYR A 71 -0.16 12.23 4.99
C TYR A 71 0.34 13.42 4.15
N CYS A 72 -0.55 14.07 3.39
CA CYS A 72 -0.20 15.27 2.61
C CYS A 72 0.20 16.47 3.49
N GLN A 73 -0.27 16.53 4.73
CA GLN A 73 0.12 17.54 5.73
C GLN A 73 1.46 17.21 6.41
N GLY A 74 2.06 16.05 6.14
CA GLY A 74 3.37 15.67 6.65
C GLY A 74 3.35 14.72 7.85
N TYR A 75 2.18 14.24 8.28
CA TYR A 75 2.12 13.15 9.25
C TYR A 75 2.64 11.85 8.63
N THR A 76 3.25 10.99 9.46
CA THR A 76 3.92 9.77 8.98
C THR A 76 3.56 8.54 9.81
N ASP A 77 3.92 7.37 9.28
CA ASP A 77 3.94 6.10 10.01
C ASP A 77 5.37 5.69 10.35
N ARG A 78 5.51 4.76 11.31
CA ARG A 78 6.82 4.27 11.76
C ARG A 78 7.62 3.57 10.65
N PHE A 79 6.96 2.89 9.69
CA PHE A 79 7.64 2.25 8.57
C PHE A 79 8.25 3.29 7.63
N GLN A 80 7.56 4.41 7.40
CA GLN A 80 8.07 5.55 6.64
C GLN A 80 9.29 6.15 7.33
N ASP A 81 9.20 6.43 8.63
CA ASP A 81 10.29 7.02 9.40
C ASP A 81 11.55 6.14 9.31
N LEU A 82 11.41 4.82 9.52
CA LEU A 82 12.52 3.87 9.40
C LEU A 82 13.10 3.79 7.98
N SER A 83 12.24 3.89 6.95
CA SER A 83 12.66 3.80 5.55
C SER A 83 13.45 5.03 5.09
N LEU A 84 13.33 6.16 5.80
CA LEU A 84 14.05 7.40 5.49
C LEU A 84 15.44 7.47 6.13
N ILE A 85 15.74 6.62 7.11
CA ILE A 85 17.06 6.58 7.75
C ILE A 85 18.06 5.93 6.79
N PRO A 86 19.21 6.57 6.50
CA PRO A 86 20.27 5.93 5.73
C PRO A 86 20.69 4.60 6.37
N ALA A 87 20.88 3.56 5.56
CA ALA A 87 21.11 2.20 6.09
C ALA A 87 22.35 2.08 6.99
N GLY A 88 23.37 2.92 6.77
CA GLY A 88 24.57 3.00 7.61
C GLY A 88 24.32 3.58 9.01
N ASP A 89 23.29 4.41 9.14
CA ASP A 89 22.98 5.16 10.37
C ASP A 89 21.95 4.43 11.26
N LEU A 90 21.38 3.33 10.76
CA LEU A 90 20.44 2.51 11.51
C LEU A 90 21.11 1.86 12.73
N ASN A 91 20.54 2.11 13.91
CA ASN A 91 20.95 1.45 15.14
C ASN A 91 20.44 -0.01 15.18
N LEU A 92 20.89 -0.77 16.20
CA LEU A 92 20.57 -2.20 16.32
C LEU A 92 19.06 -2.45 16.51
N GLU A 93 18.37 -1.60 17.27
CA GLU A 93 16.94 -1.73 17.55
C GLU A 93 16.11 -1.48 16.29
N GLN A 94 16.42 -0.40 15.56
CA GLN A 94 15.78 -0.06 14.28
C GLN A 94 15.99 -1.17 13.23
N LYS A 95 17.19 -1.75 13.16
CA LYS A 95 17.47 -2.89 12.29
C LYS A 95 16.57 -4.08 12.63
N ARG A 96 16.42 -4.40 13.92
CA ARG A 96 15.53 -5.48 14.38
C ARG A 96 14.07 -5.18 14.04
N GLU A 97 13.62 -3.94 14.26
CA GLU A 97 12.26 -3.51 13.94
C GLU A 97 11.95 -3.67 12.45
N ILE A 98 12.87 -3.26 11.57
CA ILE A 98 12.75 -3.47 10.12
C ILE A 98 12.65 -4.95 9.80
N LEU A 99 13.58 -5.78 10.29
CA LEU A 99 13.60 -7.21 9.99
C LEU A 99 12.37 -7.95 10.51
N ASN A 100 11.77 -7.49 11.61
CA ASN A 100 10.56 -8.10 12.16
C ASN A 100 9.29 -7.76 11.37
N ASN A 101 9.26 -6.60 10.69
CA ASN A 101 8.03 -6.06 10.13
C ASN A 101 8.03 -5.96 8.60
N PHE A 102 9.17 -5.71 7.96
CA PHE A 102 9.20 -5.31 6.55
C PHE A 102 8.97 -6.49 5.61
N PHE A 103 9.18 -7.72 6.06
CA PHE A 103 8.85 -8.94 5.31
C PHE A 103 7.43 -9.46 5.56
N SER A 104 6.57 -8.69 6.26
CA SER A 104 5.15 -9.01 6.45
C SER A 104 4.34 -8.80 5.17
N ALA A 105 4.66 -9.59 4.14
CA ALA A 105 4.10 -9.52 2.80
C ALA A 105 3.97 -10.93 2.19
N HIS A 106 3.01 -11.11 1.28
CA HIS A 106 2.76 -12.41 0.68
C HIS A 106 3.93 -12.84 -0.23
N TYR A 107 4.74 -13.80 0.22
CA TYR A 107 6.01 -14.16 -0.42
C TYR A 107 5.91 -14.40 -1.94
N PRO A 108 4.99 -15.26 -2.46
CA PRO A 108 4.93 -15.54 -3.89
C PRO A 108 4.68 -14.35 -4.81
N HIS A 109 3.93 -13.34 -4.34
CA HIS A 109 3.45 -12.22 -5.17
C HIS A 109 4.11 -10.88 -4.84
N MET A 110 4.62 -10.71 -3.63
CA MET A 110 5.13 -9.43 -3.15
C MET A 110 6.64 -9.44 -2.86
N ILE A 111 7.23 -10.61 -2.64
CA ILE A 111 8.66 -10.73 -2.32
C ILE A 111 9.40 -11.43 -3.46
N LYS A 112 9.00 -12.68 -3.77
CA LYS A 112 9.61 -13.51 -4.80
C LYS A 112 9.76 -12.79 -6.15
N PRO A 113 8.78 -12.03 -6.69
CA PRO A 113 8.95 -11.44 -8.01
C PRO A 113 10.09 -10.42 -8.12
N TYR A 114 10.53 -9.82 -7.00
CA TYR A 114 11.53 -8.76 -6.98
C TYR A 114 12.89 -9.31 -6.56
N PRO A 115 13.89 -9.44 -7.48
CA PRO A 115 15.12 -10.19 -7.21
C PRO A 115 15.89 -9.70 -5.98
N ARG A 116 16.04 -8.38 -5.84
CA ARG A 116 16.76 -7.80 -4.70
C ARG A 116 16.01 -7.98 -3.38
N TYR A 117 14.68 -7.86 -3.41
CA TYR A 117 13.87 -8.02 -2.20
C TYR A 117 13.85 -9.48 -1.73
N ARG A 118 13.70 -10.42 -2.68
CA ARG A 118 13.87 -11.86 -2.42
C ARG A 118 15.22 -12.18 -1.80
N GLN A 119 16.32 -11.64 -2.36
CA GLN A 119 17.66 -11.87 -1.80
C GLN A 119 17.79 -11.39 -0.34
N LEU A 120 17.15 -10.27 0.01
CA LEU A 120 17.14 -9.78 1.39
C LEU A 120 16.30 -10.66 2.30
N TYR A 121 15.14 -11.11 1.82
CA TYR A 121 14.28 -12.06 2.54
C TYR A 121 15.02 -13.38 2.82
N ASP A 122 15.66 -13.97 1.82
CA ASP A 122 16.38 -15.25 1.97
C ASP A 122 17.52 -15.11 3.01
N LYS A 123 18.22 -13.97 3.04
CA LYS A 123 19.24 -13.70 4.07
C LYS A 123 18.64 -13.60 5.48
N TRP A 124 17.51 -12.93 5.60
CA TRP A 124 16.81 -12.79 6.88
C TRP A 124 16.27 -14.14 7.37
N GLU A 125 15.65 -14.91 6.49
CA GLU A 125 15.10 -16.23 6.80
C GLU A 125 16.20 -17.19 7.28
N ASN A 126 17.36 -17.19 6.63
CA ASN A 126 18.52 -17.99 7.04
C ASN A 126 19.22 -17.49 8.33
N SER A 127 18.86 -16.30 8.83
CA SER A 127 19.43 -15.72 10.05
C SER A 127 18.57 -15.92 11.30
N ARG A 128 17.39 -16.53 11.13
CA ARG A 128 16.49 -16.93 12.22
C ARG A 128 16.92 -18.27 12.82
#